data_AF-A0A9D8DTP0-F1
#
_entry.id   AF-A0A9D8DTP0-F1
#
_cell.length_a   1.000
_cell.length_b   1.000
_cell.length_c   1.000
_cell.angle_alpha   90.00
_cell.angle_beta   90.00
_cell.angle_gamma   90.00
#
_symmetry.space_group_name_H-M   'P 1'
#
loop_
_entity.id
_entity.type
_entity.pdbx_description
1 polymer ?
#
loop_
_entity_poly.entity_id
_entity_poly.type
_entity_poly.pdbx_seq_one_letter_code
_entity_poly.pdbx_strand_id
1 'polypeptide(L)'
;MTAVPAPATPGAKMNYLIRRRPTSTREELVAHWFANHMPNVIAGQLDRASRGELHAWRYIATLFDPLADGSQPWDGVAQLWWDQVLPQPAVPHGTEPADMFQHKAEPYSPWATVEHVVLDGTVPVVPNSIGAPFPTTRTGMVKMVALVAARDGVDLAAMHRSWLEVHAPNVVTTLQAVGAVRYVVNLSTDPTTAPFAGMAELWFRSVDDLRRFEREVESDPFGDLVDPARSLRFRAHTEMIGIP
;
A
#
# COMPACT_ATOMS: atom_id res chain seq x y z
N MET A 1 23.77 18.71 7.67
CA MET A 1 22.49 19.36 7.30
C MET A 1 21.40 18.34 7.52
N THR A 2 20.41 18.63 8.36
CA THR A 2 19.22 17.77 8.50
C THR A 2 18.41 17.86 7.21
N ALA A 3 18.07 16.71 6.61
CA ALA A 3 17.24 16.69 5.42
C ALA A 3 15.84 17.20 5.77
N VAL A 4 15.26 18.03 4.90
CA VAL A 4 13.85 18.46 5.06
C VAL A 4 12.96 17.25 4.79
N PRO A 5 12.03 16.89 5.70
CA PRO A 5 11.10 15.80 5.47
C PRO A 5 10.30 15.97 4.18
N ALA A 6 10.01 14.87 3.50
CA ALA A 6 9.11 14.89 2.36
C ALA A 6 7.73 15.42 2.79
N PRO A 7 7.14 16.37 2.05
CA PRO A 7 5.85 16.94 2.41
C PRO A 7 4.76 15.87 2.38
N ALA A 8 3.74 16.04 3.23
CA ALA A 8 2.55 15.23 3.17
C ALA A 8 1.77 15.51 1.87
N THR A 9 1.27 14.45 1.25
CA THR A 9 0.28 14.54 0.18
C THR A 9 -1.05 14.95 0.81
N PRO A 10 -1.74 15.98 0.28
CA PRO A 10 -3.04 16.40 0.82
C PRO A 10 -4.07 15.27 0.86
N GLY A 11 -4.92 15.30 1.88
CA GLY A 11 -5.98 14.32 2.08
C GLY A 11 -5.52 13.07 2.81
N ALA A 12 -6.05 11.91 2.41
CA ALA A 12 -5.74 10.63 3.03
C ALA A 12 -5.63 9.51 2.00
N LYS A 13 -4.69 8.61 2.24
CA LYS A 13 -4.65 7.31 1.56
C LYS A 13 -5.31 6.27 2.45
N MET A 14 -6.42 5.73 1.98
CA MET A 14 -7.15 4.64 2.63
C MET A 14 -6.62 3.31 2.11
N ASN A 15 -6.04 2.51 3.01
CA ASN A 15 -5.49 1.19 2.72
C ASN A 15 -6.47 0.11 3.18
N TYR A 16 -6.68 -0.91 2.36
CA TYR A 16 -7.54 -2.05 2.67
C TYR A 16 -6.69 -3.30 2.49
N LEU A 17 -6.23 -3.87 3.60
CA LEU A 17 -5.48 -5.12 3.58
C LEU A 17 -6.46 -6.26 3.25
N ILE A 18 -6.15 -7.01 2.20
CA ILE A 18 -7.05 -8.03 1.66
C ILE A 18 -6.45 -9.40 1.96
N ARG A 19 -7.29 -10.28 2.53
CA ARG A 19 -7.01 -11.70 2.73
C ARG A 19 -8.13 -12.50 2.09
N ARG A 20 -7.80 -13.58 1.40
CA ARG A 20 -8.79 -14.55 0.89
C ARG A 20 -9.35 -15.39 2.03
N ARG A 21 -10.61 -15.80 1.90
CA ARG A 21 -11.21 -16.81 2.78
C ARG A 21 -10.44 -18.12 2.64
N PRO A 22 -10.38 -18.97 3.69
CA PRO A 22 -9.72 -20.28 3.62
C PRO A 22 -10.25 -21.20 2.51
N THR A 23 -11.49 -21.00 2.08
CA THR A 23 -12.16 -21.76 1.01
C THR A 23 -11.91 -21.20 -0.40
N SER A 24 -11.18 -20.10 -0.53
CA SER A 24 -10.90 -19.44 -1.81
C SER A 24 -9.44 -19.64 -2.21
N THR A 25 -9.21 -19.88 -3.48
CA THR A 25 -7.86 -19.85 -4.06
C THR A 25 -7.41 -18.41 -4.27
N ARG A 26 -6.09 -18.21 -4.43
CA ARG A 26 -5.52 -16.89 -4.74
C ARG A 26 -5.97 -16.42 -6.12
N GLU A 27 -6.01 -17.34 -7.07
CA GLU A 27 -6.38 -17.09 -8.47
C GLU A 27 -7.84 -16.61 -8.57
N GLU A 28 -8.75 -17.25 -7.85
CA GLU A 28 -10.15 -16.80 -7.78
C GLU A 28 -10.26 -15.40 -7.16
N LEU A 29 -9.56 -15.14 -6.05
CA LEU A 29 -9.56 -13.82 -5.43
C LEU A 29 -9.09 -12.76 -6.43
N VAL A 30 -7.94 -12.97 -7.07
CA VAL A 30 -7.34 -12.01 -8.01
C VAL A 30 -8.22 -11.81 -9.24
N ALA A 31 -8.75 -12.90 -9.82
CA ALA A 31 -9.62 -12.83 -10.99
C ALA A 31 -10.89 -12.02 -10.68
N HIS A 32 -11.54 -12.27 -9.54
CA HIS A 32 -12.74 -11.53 -9.15
C HIS A 32 -12.44 -10.11 -8.68
N TRP A 33 -11.28 -9.85 -8.08
CA TRP A 33 -10.84 -8.50 -7.75
C TRP A 33 -10.73 -7.66 -9.03
N PHE A 34 -10.00 -8.17 -10.03
CA PHE A 34 -9.78 -7.46 -11.29
C PHE A 34 -11.06 -7.35 -12.13
N ALA A 35 -11.81 -8.45 -12.31
CA ALA A 35 -12.91 -8.51 -13.27
C ALA A 35 -14.25 -8.02 -12.73
N ASN A 36 -14.47 -8.04 -11.40
CA ASN A 36 -15.75 -7.68 -10.80
C ASN A 36 -15.64 -6.49 -9.85
N HIS A 37 -14.70 -6.55 -8.90
CA HIS A 37 -14.63 -5.53 -7.86
C HIS A 37 -14.09 -4.20 -8.39
N MET A 38 -12.96 -4.21 -9.09
CA MET A 38 -12.33 -2.99 -9.58
C MET A 38 -13.26 -2.19 -10.51
N PRO A 39 -13.95 -2.79 -11.51
CA PRO A 39 -14.90 -2.06 -12.34
C PRO A 39 -16.03 -1.39 -11.54
N ASN A 40 -16.60 -2.10 -10.55
CA ASN A 40 -17.66 -1.55 -9.70
C ASN A 40 -17.16 -0.36 -8.87
N VAL A 41 -15.97 -0.48 -8.27
CA VAL A 41 -15.34 0.61 -7.52
C VAL A 41 -15.05 1.81 -8.42
N ILE A 42 -14.44 1.60 -9.59
CA ILE A 42 -14.15 2.65 -10.56
C ILE A 42 -15.43 3.37 -10.97
N ALA A 43 -16.46 2.64 -11.40
CA ALA A 43 -17.74 3.21 -11.80
C ALA A 43 -18.36 4.04 -10.66
N GLY A 44 -18.34 3.52 -9.43
CA GLY A 44 -18.86 4.23 -8.25
C GLY A 44 -18.09 5.51 -7.93
N GLN A 45 -16.76 5.52 -8.07
CA GLN A 45 -15.97 6.74 -7.84
C GLN A 45 -16.18 7.78 -8.94
N LEU A 46 -16.24 7.37 -10.21
CA LEU A 46 -16.48 8.28 -11.33
C LEU A 46 -17.88 8.89 -11.29
N ASP A 47 -18.89 8.10 -10.91
CA ASP A 47 -20.25 8.59 -10.73
C ASP A 47 -20.34 9.63 -9.60
N ARG A 48 -19.72 9.36 -8.44
CA ARG A 48 -19.62 10.34 -7.35
C ARG A 48 -18.89 11.61 -7.77
N ALA A 49 -17.77 11.47 -8.48
CA ALA A 49 -17.01 12.61 -9.01
C ALA A 49 -17.88 13.48 -9.94
N SER A 50 -18.67 12.85 -10.83
CA SER A 50 -19.58 13.56 -11.74
C SER A 50 -20.68 14.34 -11.03
N ARG A 51 -21.03 13.94 -9.81
CA ARG A 51 -22.01 14.60 -8.93
C ARG A 51 -21.38 15.61 -7.97
N GLY A 52 -20.06 15.81 -8.02
CA GLY A 52 -19.33 16.67 -7.08
C GLY A 52 -19.32 16.12 -5.64
N GLU A 53 -19.58 14.82 -5.47
CA GLU A 53 -19.57 14.15 -4.18
C GLU A 53 -18.15 13.69 -3.81
N LEU A 54 -17.94 13.39 -2.54
CA LEU A 54 -16.69 12.81 -2.06
C LEU A 54 -16.42 11.49 -2.80
N HIS A 55 -15.27 11.41 -3.45
CA HIS A 55 -14.81 10.30 -4.27
C HIS A 55 -13.31 10.09 -4.11
N ALA A 56 -12.85 8.89 -4.42
CA ALA A 56 -11.43 8.64 -4.57
C ALA A 56 -10.94 9.09 -5.94
N TRP A 57 -9.86 9.88 -5.95
CA TRP A 57 -9.23 10.36 -7.18
C TRP A 57 -8.11 9.44 -7.69
N ARG A 58 -7.75 8.40 -6.92
CA ARG A 58 -6.79 7.36 -7.31
C ARG A 58 -7.14 6.01 -6.69
N TYR A 59 -6.88 4.92 -7.40
CA TYR A 59 -7.12 3.55 -6.94
C TYR A 59 -6.08 2.58 -7.51
N ILE A 60 -5.27 2.01 -6.62
CA ILE A 60 -4.26 0.99 -6.95
C ILE A 60 -4.46 -0.21 -6.02
N ALA A 61 -4.42 -1.41 -6.57
CA ALA A 61 -4.32 -2.65 -5.81
C ALA A 61 -2.94 -3.29 -6.02
N THR A 62 -2.22 -3.59 -4.93
CA THR A 62 -0.94 -4.31 -4.98
C THR A 62 -1.17 -5.76 -4.62
N LEU A 63 -0.74 -6.70 -5.47
CA LEU A 63 -0.82 -8.13 -5.19
C LEU A 63 0.46 -8.60 -4.51
N PHE A 64 0.34 -9.09 -3.28
CA PHE A 64 1.49 -9.60 -2.54
C PHE A 64 1.83 -11.02 -3.00
N ASP A 65 3.13 -11.27 -3.09
CA ASP A 65 3.69 -12.60 -3.20
C ASP A 65 3.74 -13.26 -1.81
N PRO A 66 3.72 -14.61 -1.73
CA PRO A 66 3.97 -15.31 -0.48
C PRO A 66 5.30 -14.89 0.16
N LEU A 67 5.34 -14.91 1.49
CA LEU A 67 6.55 -14.69 2.27
C LEU A 67 7.55 -15.83 2.06
N ALA A 68 8.80 -15.64 2.48
CA ALA A 68 9.88 -16.60 2.28
C ALA A 68 9.62 -17.96 2.95
N ASP A 69 8.85 -18.00 4.02
CA ASP A 69 8.40 -19.22 4.71
C ASP A 69 7.17 -19.88 4.05
N GLY A 70 6.69 -19.32 2.94
CA GLY A 70 5.51 -19.76 2.22
C GLY A 70 4.18 -19.25 2.79
N SER A 71 4.20 -18.54 3.93
CA SER A 71 2.99 -17.96 4.50
C SER A 71 2.51 -16.76 3.67
N GLN A 72 1.19 -16.55 3.66
CA GLN A 72 0.59 -15.42 2.95
C GLN A 72 -0.53 -14.81 3.81
N PRO A 73 -0.17 -14.10 4.89
CA PRO A 73 -1.16 -13.51 5.80
C PRO A 73 -1.97 -12.40 5.14
N TRP A 74 -1.54 -11.86 4.01
CA TRP A 74 -2.28 -10.91 3.18
C TRP A 74 -2.05 -11.23 1.71
N ASP A 75 -3.09 -11.22 0.90
CA ASP A 75 -3.02 -11.42 -0.54
C ASP A 75 -2.68 -10.13 -1.29
N GLY A 76 -2.94 -8.99 -0.68
CA GLY A 76 -2.64 -7.69 -1.27
C GLY A 76 -3.18 -6.54 -0.44
N VAL A 77 -3.08 -5.34 -1.01
CA VAL A 77 -3.65 -4.11 -0.44
C VAL A 77 -4.34 -3.31 -1.54
N ALA A 78 -5.60 -2.93 -1.33
CA ALA A 78 -6.28 -1.89 -2.09
C ALA A 78 -5.94 -0.53 -1.48
N GLN A 79 -5.57 0.45 -2.29
CA GLN A 79 -5.22 1.80 -1.84
C GLN A 79 -6.03 2.79 -2.64
N LEU A 80 -6.82 3.61 -1.95
CA LEU A 80 -7.63 4.67 -2.55
C LEU A 80 -7.27 6.01 -1.92
N TRP A 81 -7.13 7.05 -2.73
CA TRP A 81 -6.78 8.39 -2.27
C TRP A 81 -8.01 9.29 -2.28
N TRP A 82 -8.18 10.03 -1.20
CA TRP A 82 -9.34 10.87 -0.94
C TRP A 82 -8.88 12.23 -0.42
N ASP A 83 -9.70 13.27 -0.59
CA ASP A 83 -9.39 14.61 -0.09
C ASP A 83 -9.50 14.72 1.45
N GLN A 84 -10.02 13.70 2.10
CA GLN A 84 -10.14 13.62 3.56
C GLN A 84 -10.11 12.18 4.06
N VAL A 85 -9.81 12.01 5.34
CA VAL A 85 -9.95 10.71 6.03
C VAL A 85 -11.43 10.29 6.00
N LEU A 86 -11.69 9.05 5.59
CA LEU A 86 -13.03 8.49 5.64
C LEU A 86 -13.36 7.97 7.05
N PRO A 87 -14.63 8.03 7.47
CA PRO A 87 -15.06 7.44 8.73
C PRO A 87 -14.88 5.92 8.70
N GLN A 88 -14.54 5.35 9.85
CA GLN A 88 -14.54 3.89 10.03
C GLN A 88 -15.96 3.35 9.91
N PRO A 89 -16.22 2.35 9.04
CA PRO A 89 -17.53 1.74 8.97
C PRO A 89 -17.78 0.91 10.23
N ALA A 90 -19.04 0.89 10.70
CA ALA A 90 -19.44 0.08 11.85
C ALA A 90 -19.32 -1.44 11.58
N VAL A 91 -19.42 -1.83 10.30
CA VAL A 91 -19.30 -3.19 9.82
C VAL A 91 -18.23 -3.22 8.74
N PRO A 92 -17.24 -4.14 8.80
CA PRO A 92 -16.26 -4.29 7.74
C PRO A 92 -16.90 -4.51 6.37
N HIS A 93 -16.22 -4.05 5.32
CA HIS A 93 -16.67 -4.29 3.95
C HIS A 93 -16.63 -5.79 3.64
N GLY A 94 -17.62 -6.28 2.87
CA GLY A 94 -17.71 -7.70 2.51
C GLY A 94 -18.19 -8.63 3.63
N THR A 95 -18.65 -8.11 4.77
CA THR A 95 -19.41 -8.89 5.76
C THR A 95 -20.65 -9.50 5.11
N GLU A 96 -21.43 -8.68 4.41
CA GLU A 96 -22.39 -9.13 3.41
C GLU A 96 -21.79 -8.85 2.02
N PRO A 97 -21.41 -9.89 1.25
CA PRO A 97 -20.78 -9.70 -0.04
C PRO A 97 -21.69 -9.03 -1.07
N ALA A 98 -21.25 -7.91 -1.66
CA ALA A 98 -21.92 -7.24 -2.76
C ALA A 98 -21.47 -7.73 -4.15
N ASP A 99 -20.34 -8.43 -4.23
CA ASP A 99 -19.79 -9.02 -5.45
C ASP A 99 -18.99 -10.30 -5.18
N MET A 100 -18.54 -10.94 -6.26
CA MET A 100 -17.77 -12.18 -6.17
C MET A 100 -16.42 -12.02 -5.50
N PHE A 101 -15.79 -10.83 -5.56
CA PHE A 101 -14.54 -10.60 -4.83
C PHE A 101 -14.78 -10.62 -3.33
N GLN A 102 -15.80 -9.93 -2.84
CA GLN A 102 -16.17 -9.94 -1.42
C GLN A 102 -16.64 -11.32 -0.95
N HIS A 103 -17.16 -12.16 -1.86
CA HIS A 103 -17.45 -13.55 -1.56
C HIS A 103 -16.16 -14.39 -1.38
N LYS A 104 -15.06 -14.02 -2.05
CA LYS A 104 -13.76 -14.70 -1.95
C LYS A 104 -12.84 -14.09 -0.88
N ALA A 105 -12.99 -12.81 -0.56
CA ALA A 105 -12.23 -12.09 0.47
C ALA A 105 -12.87 -12.28 1.85
N GLU A 106 -12.03 -12.33 2.89
CA GLU A 106 -12.48 -12.07 4.26
C GLU A 106 -12.94 -10.61 4.39
N PRO A 107 -13.86 -10.29 5.33
CA PRO A 107 -14.25 -8.90 5.55
C PRO A 107 -13.07 -8.00 5.90
N TYR A 108 -13.06 -6.77 5.39
CA TYR A 108 -11.92 -5.86 5.48
C TYR A 108 -12.35 -4.44 5.85
N SER A 109 -11.50 -3.74 6.60
CA SER A 109 -11.75 -2.37 7.07
C SER A 109 -10.73 -1.39 6.48
N PRO A 110 -11.13 -0.12 6.29
CA PRO A 110 -10.19 0.91 5.87
C PRO A 110 -9.16 1.20 6.95
N TRP A 111 -7.93 1.47 6.52
CA TRP A 111 -6.85 2.00 7.34
C TRP A 111 -6.34 3.30 6.74
N ALA A 112 -6.67 4.42 7.38
CA ALA A 112 -6.27 5.74 6.94
C ALA A 112 -4.78 6.02 7.24
N THR A 113 -4.10 6.61 6.26
CA THR A 113 -2.71 7.03 6.37
C THR A 113 -2.46 8.38 5.69
N VAL A 114 -1.45 9.10 6.17
CA VAL A 114 -0.89 10.27 5.49
C VAL A 114 0.27 9.82 4.61
N GLU A 115 0.20 10.10 3.32
CA GLU A 115 1.22 9.74 2.35
C GLU A 115 2.33 10.78 2.28
N HIS A 116 3.59 10.34 2.37
CA HIS A 116 4.79 11.13 2.09
C HIS A 116 5.55 10.49 0.95
N VAL A 117 5.62 11.17 -0.20
CA VAL A 117 6.41 10.70 -1.34
C VAL A 117 7.85 11.16 -1.16
N VAL A 118 8.71 10.23 -0.74
CA VAL A 118 10.10 10.52 -0.36
C VAL A 118 11.05 10.49 -1.56
N LEU A 119 10.85 9.53 -2.46
CA LEU A 119 11.53 9.47 -3.76
C LEU A 119 10.46 9.39 -4.84
N ASP A 120 10.39 10.39 -5.71
CA ASP A 120 9.31 10.57 -6.69
C ASP A 120 9.76 10.29 -8.12
N GLY A 121 10.31 9.10 -8.38
CA GLY A 121 10.53 8.66 -9.76
C GLY A 121 9.24 8.17 -10.40
N THR A 122 9.21 8.26 -11.74
CA THR A 122 8.07 7.88 -12.55
C THR A 122 7.83 6.37 -12.51
N VAL A 123 6.63 5.98 -12.11
CA VAL A 123 6.13 4.60 -12.24
C VAL A 123 5.06 4.61 -13.32
N PRO A 124 5.34 4.12 -14.54
CA PRO A 124 4.48 4.34 -15.70
C PRO A 124 3.11 3.68 -15.52
N VAL A 125 2.10 4.23 -16.20
CA VAL A 125 0.77 3.64 -16.32
C VAL A 125 0.48 3.49 -17.80
N VAL A 126 0.14 2.28 -18.23
CA VAL A 126 -0.23 1.98 -19.61
C VAL A 126 -1.69 1.49 -19.62
N PRO A 127 -2.65 2.34 -20.04
CA PRO A 127 -4.05 1.94 -20.17
C PRO A 127 -4.24 0.84 -21.21
N ASN A 128 -5.33 0.08 -21.11
CA ASN A 128 -5.71 -0.87 -22.15
C ASN A 128 -6.00 -0.12 -23.47
N SER A 129 -5.52 -0.67 -24.59
CA SER A 129 -5.74 -0.10 -25.92
C SER A 129 -7.05 -0.57 -26.58
N ILE A 130 -7.70 -1.59 -26.03
CA ILE A 130 -8.97 -2.15 -26.52
C ILE A 130 -9.91 -2.28 -25.32
N GLY A 131 -11.15 -1.79 -25.45
CA GLY A 131 -12.17 -1.85 -24.40
C GLY A 131 -12.02 -0.72 -23.37
N ALA A 132 -12.40 -1.01 -22.12
CA ALA A 132 -12.25 -0.03 -21.04
C ALA A 132 -10.76 0.18 -20.71
N PRO A 133 -10.28 1.43 -20.56
CA PRO A 133 -8.87 1.71 -20.30
C PRO A 133 -8.38 1.18 -18.95
N PHE A 134 -9.31 1.00 -18.00
CA PHE A 134 -9.08 0.49 -16.66
C PHE A 134 -10.17 -0.52 -16.25
N PRO A 135 -9.89 -1.46 -15.33
CA PRO A 135 -8.58 -1.66 -14.69
C PRO A 135 -7.53 -2.16 -15.69
N THR A 136 -6.28 -1.73 -15.50
CA THR A 136 -5.10 -2.23 -16.21
C THR A 136 -4.13 -2.85 -15.21
N THR A 137 -3.09 -3.53 -15.68
CA THR A 137 -2.04 -4.07 -14.81
C THR A 137 -0.70 -3.39 -15.09
N ARG A 138 0.13 -3.35 -14.05
CA ARG A 138 1.53 -2.95 -14.13
C ARG A 138 2.39 -4.08 -13.60
N THR A 139 3.29 -4.55 -14.45
CA THR A 139 4.23 -5.64 -14.20
C THR A 139 5.63 -5.24 -14.69
N GLY A 140 6.62 -6.13 -14.57
CA GLY A 140 8.00 -5.86 -15.01
C GLY A 140 8.81 -4.98 -14.06
N MET A 141 8.34 -4.83 -12.82
CA MET A 141 9.03 -4.18 -11.72
C MET A 141 8.81 -4.96 -10.42
N VAL A 142 9.54 -4.61 -9.37
CA VAL A 142 9.37 -5.21 -8.04
C VAL A 142 9.01 -4.11 -7.06
N LYS A 143 7.89 -4.27 -6.37
CA LYS A 143 7.51 -3.43 -5.24
C LYS A 143 7.77 -4.19 -3.95
N MET A 144 8.43 -3.55 -3.00
CA MET A 144 8.51 -4.00 -1.61
C MET A 144 7.52 -3.18 -0.78
N VAL A 145 6.65 -3.86 -0.04
CA VAL A 145 5.72 -3.24 0.90
C VAL A 145 6.05 -3.72 2.31
N ALA A 146 6.36 -2.80 3.21
CA ALA A 146 6.62 -3.09 4.61
C ALA A 146 5.49 -2.53 5.49
N LEU A 147 4.73 -3.41 6.15
CA LEU A 147 3.78 -3.05 7.18
C LEU A 147 4.55 -2.97 8.50
N VAL A 148 4.64 -1.78 9.10
CA VAL A 148 5.55 -1.52 10.22
C VAL A 148 4.77 -1.43 11.52
N ALA A 149 5.05 -2.33 12.44
CA ALA A 149 4.50 -2.31 13.79
C ALA A 149 5.45 -1.54 14.72
N ALA A 150 4.89 -0.71 15.60
CA ALA A 150 5.64 -0.13 16.70
C ALA A 150 5.84 -1.16 17.82
N ARG A 151 6.94 -1.07 18.57
CA ARG A 151 7.06 -1.76 19.86
C ARG A 151 6.06 -1.20 20.86
N ASP A 152 5.70 -2.00 21.85
CA ASP A 152 4.82 -1.58 22.93
C ASP A 152 5.41 -0.38 23.71
N GLY A 153 4.56 0.61 24.01
CA GLY A 153 4.96 1.80 24.75
C GLY A 153 5.72 2.87 23.95
N VAL A 154 5.99 2.65 22.66
CA VAL A 154 6.59 3.67 21.78
C VAL A 154 5.60 4.82 21.56
N ASP A 155 6.09 6.06 21.69
CA ASP A 155 5.37 7.24 21.23
C ASP A 155 5.33 7.24 19.70
N LEU A 156 4.13 7.05 19.15
CA LEU A 156 3.92 7.00 17.71
C LEU A 156 4.32 8.29 17.00
N ALA A 157 4.10 9.46 17.63
CA ALA A 157 4.48 10.73 17.03
C ALA A 157 6.00 10.88 16.95
N ALA A 158 6.73 10.43 17.98
CA ALA A 158 8.18 10.36 17.96
C ALA A 158 8.69 9.35 16.91
N MET A 159 8.03 8.20 16.79
CA MET A 159 8.36 7.20 15.76
C MET A 159 8.15 7.74 14.34
N HIS A 160 7.02 8.39 14.07
CA HIS A 160 6.74 9.02 12.78
C HIS A 160 7.77 10.10 12.43
N ARG A 161 8.17 10.91 13.41
CA ARG A 161 9.22 11.91 13.23
C ARG A 161 10.56 11.26 12.90
N SER A 162 10.98 10.25 13.68
CA SER A 162 12.20 9.48 13.42
C SER A 162 12.17 8.82 12.03
N TRP A 163 11.01 8.32 11.61
CA TRP A 163 10.83 7.77 10.28
C TRP A 163 11.12 8.81 9.19
N LEU A 164 10.51 9.99 9.25
CA LEU A 164 10.64 10.99 8.20
C LEU A 164 11.95 11.77 8.23
N GLU A 165 12.49 12.06 9.41
CA GLU A 165 13.68 12.91 9.59
C GLU A 165 15.00 12.12 9.58
N VAL A 166 14.97 10.82 9.90
CA VAL A 166 16.17 9.98 10.02
C VAL A 166 16.12 8.80 9.06
N HIS A 167 15.11 7.93 9.21
CA HIS A 167 15.07 6.66 8.48
C HIS A 167 14.88 6.86 6.98
N ALA A 168 13.94 7.70 6.58
CA ALA A 168 13.63 7.92 5.18
C ALA A 168 14.81 8.52 4.39
N PRO A 169 15.53 9.56 4.89
CA PRO A 169 16.77 10.03 4.27
C PRO A 169 17.87 8.95 4.16
N ASN A 170 18.06 8.13 5.20
CA ASN A 170 19.01 7.02 5.18
C ASN A 170 18.65 6.02 4.06
N VAL A 171 17.39 5.58 4.02
CA VAL A 171 16.86 4.67 2.99
C VAL A 171 17.01 5.25 1.58
N VAL A 172 16.72 6.54 1.37
CA VAL A 172 16.88 7.20 0.05
C VAL A 172 18.31 7.09 -0.48
N THR A 173 19.31 7.24 0.38
CA THR A 173 20.72 7.15 -0.02
C THR A 173 21.01 5.80 -0.68
N THR A 174 20.55 4.71 -0.06
CA THR A 174 20.70 3.35 -0.61
C THR A 174 19.84 3.15 -1.86
N LEU A 175 18.59 3.65 -1.84
CA LEU A 175 17.68 3.53 -2.98
C LEU A 175 18.23 4.18 -4.26
N GLN A 176 18.86 5.34 -4.13
CA GLN A 176 19.51 6.00 -5.28
C GLN A 176 20.70 5.17 -5.78
N ALA A 177 21.52 4.61 -4.88
CA ALA A 177 22.70 3.82 -5.23
C ALA A 177 22.37 2.50 -5.98
N VAL A 178 21.22 1.90 -5.68
CA VAL A 178 20.73 0.67 -6.33
C VAL A 178 19.77 0.94 -7.49
N GLY A 179 19.47 2.20 -7.79
CA GLY A 179 18.57 2.56 -8.88
C GLY A 179 17.10 2.17 -8.61
N ALA A 180 16.64 2.27 -7.37
CA ALA A 180 15.21 2.23 -7.09
C ALA A 180 14.51 3.45 -7.69
N VAL A 181 13.21 3.30 -7.98
CA VAL A 181 12.43 4.27 -8.76
C VAL A 181 11.58 5.15 -7.86
N ARG A 182 10.99 4.60 -6.80
CA ARG A 182 10.04 5.35 -5.96
C ARG A 182 10.12 4.86 -4.52
N TYR A 183 9.89 5.77 -3.57
CA TYR A 183 9.73 5.46 -2.15
C TYR A 183 8.62 6.33 -1.56
N VAL A 184 7.68 5.66 -0.91
CA VAL A 184 6.56 6.28 -0.21
C VAL A 184 6.53 5.78 1.22
N VAL A 185 6.32 6.70 2.16
CA VAL A 185 6.03 6.42 3.56
C VAL A 185 4.59 6.81 3.85
N ASN A 186 3.80 5.88 4.38
CA ASN A 186 2.42 6.10 4.76
C ASN A 186 2.31 6.01 6.27
N LEU A 187 2.04 7.12 6.95
CA LEU A 187 1.95 7.17 8.41
C LEU A 187 0.51 6.96 8.85
N SER A 188 0.27 6.02 9.77
CA SER A 188 -1.09 5.75 10.27
C SER A 188 -1.68 6.99 10.95
N THR A 189 -2.92 7.36 10.62
CA THR A 189 -3.61 8.46 11.31
C THR A 189 -4.25 8.02 12.62
N ASP A 190 -4.41 6.71 12.84
CA ASP A 190 -5.05 6.17 14.03
C ASP A 190 -4.42 4.81 14.42
N PRO A 191 -3.68 4.74 15.54
CA PRO A 191 -3.13 3.48 16.05
C PRO A 191 -4.16 2.57 16.74
N THR A 192 -5.36 3.05 17.03
CA THR A 192 -6.37 2.27 17.77
C THR A 192 -7.19 1.35 16.87
N THR A 193 -7.25 1.66 15.56
CA THR A 193 -8.05 0.92 14.58
C THR A 193 -7.23 0.16 13.55
N ALA A 194 -5.91 0.36 13.50
CA ALA A 194 -5.02 -0.30 12.56
C ALA A 194 -3.82 -0.95 13.25
N PRO A 195 -3.44 -2.20 12.89
CA PRO A 195 -2.41 -2.96 13.60
C PRO A 195 -0.97 -2.46 13.37
N PHE A 196 -0.77 -1.42 12.57
CA PHE A 196 0.54 -0.91 12.14
C PHE A 196 0.67 0.61 12.37
N ALA A 197 1.89 1.02 12.72
CA ALA A 197 2.28 2.43 12.85
C ALA A 197 2.33 3.14 11.48
N GLY A 198 2.57 2.39 10.41
CA GLY A 198 2.65 2.90 9.05
C GLY A 198 3.01 1.81 8.04
N MET A 199 3.15 2.21 6.78
CA MET A 199 3.54 1.35 5.67
C MET A 199 4.58 2.04 4.78
N ALA A 200 5.70 1.38 4.52
CA ALA A 200 6.65 1.79 3.49
C ALA A 200 6.38 1.04 2.19
N GLU A 201 6.49 1.75 1.06
CA GLU A 201 6.37 1.19 -0.28
C GLU A 201 7.56 1.64 -1.13
N LEU A 202 8.33 0.69 -1.65
CA LEU A 202 9.55 0.94 -2.41
C LEU A 202 9.45 0.23 -3.77
N TRP A 203 9.77 0.93 -4.85
CA TRP A 203 9.72 0.39 -6.21
C TRP A 203 11.13 0.22 -6.78
N PHE A 204 11.41 -0.97 -7.29
CA PHE A 204 12.68 -1.39 -7.88
C PHE A 204 12.47 -1.84 -9.32
N ARG A 205 13.49 -1.72 -10.15
CA ARG A 205 13.43 -2.18 -11.54
C ARG A 205 13.53 -3.70 -11.64
N SER A 206 14.23 -4.33 -10.70
CA SER A 206 14.43 -5.77 -10.66
C SER A 206 14.48 -6.33 -9.24
N VAL A 207 14.38 -7.67 -9.12
CA VAL A 207 14.59 -8.39 -7.86
C VAL A 207 16.03 -8.21 -7.37
N ASP A 208 17.00 -8.09 -8.28
CA ASP A 208 18.41 -7.95 -7.90
C ASP A 208 18.70 -6.58 -7.29
N ASP A 209 18.03 -5.51 -7.76
CA ASP A 209 18.11 -4.18 -7.13
C ASP A 209 17.53 -4.21 -5.71
N LEU A 210 16.39 -4.90 -5.50
CA LEU A 210 15.82 -5.10 -4.16
C LEU A 210 16.79 -5.89 -3.26
N ARG A 211 17.38 -6.98 -3.76
CA ARG A 211 18.35 -7.77 -2.99
C ARG A 211 19.60 -6.96 -2.65
N ARG A 212 20.04 -6.09 -3.56
CA ARG A 212 21.16 -5.18 -3.32
C ARG A 212 20.81 -4.16 -2.24
N PHE A 213 19.63 -3.56 -2.32
CA PHE A 213 19.09 -2.69 -1.27
C PHE A 213 19.07 -3.37 0.09
N GLU A 214 18.55 -4.60 0.18
CA GLU A 214 18.47 -5.36 1.44
C GLU A 214 19.84 -5.64 2.07
N ARG A 215 20.93 -5.70 1.27
CA ARG A 215 22.30 -5.87 1.77
C ARG A 215 23.00 -4.57 2.14
N GLU A 216 22.66 -3.48 1.45
CA GLU A 216 23.38 -2.20 1.52
C GLU A 216 22.71 -1.19 2.47
N VAL A 217 21.41 -1.35 2.77
CA VAL A 217 20.71 -0.41 3.65
C VAL A 217 21.27 -0.47 5.07
N GLU A 218 21.71 0.67 5.58
CA GLU A 218 22.29 0.77 6.92
C GLU A 218 21.21 0.78 8.00
N SER A 219 21.51 0.15 9.14
CA SER A 219 20.67 0.28 10.34
C SER A 219 20.73 1.70 10.89
N ASP A 220 19.62 2.17 11.44
CA ASP A 220 19.53 3.45 12.12
C ASP A 220 18.62 3.35 13.36
N PRO A 221 18.56 4.39 14.21
CA PRO A 221 17.76 4.37 15.44
C PRO A 221 16.25 4.17 15.26
N PHE A 222 15.70 4.29 14.04
CA PHE A 222 14.30 3.96 13.82
C PHE A 222 14.03 2.47 14.03
N GLY A 223 15.03 1.61 13.75
CA GLY A 223 14.94 0.17 13.99
C GLY A 223 14.64 -0.20 15.45
N ASP A 224 15.07 0.62 16.41
CA ASP A 224 14.81 0.41 17.83
C ASP A 224 13.33 0.61 18.20
N LEU A 225 12.59 1.40 17.40
CA LEU A 225 11.18 1.71 17.61
C LEU A 225 10.25 0.68 16.95
N VAL A 226 10.78 -0.11 16.02
CA VAL A 226 10.02 -1.11 15.25
C VAL A 226 9.97 -2.44 15.99
N ASP A 227 8.80 -3.06 16.01
CA ASP A 227 8.65 -4.46 16.39
C ASP A 227 8.88 -5.35 15.16
N PRO A 228 10.03 -6.05 15.06
CA PRO A 228 10.34 -6.88 13.89
C PRO A 228 9.50 -8.16 13.82
N ALA A 229 8.95 -8.65 14.94
CA ALA A 229 8.13 -9.85 14.97
C ALA A 229 6.70 -9.58 14.49
N ARG A 230 6.21 -8.36 14.72
CA ARG A 230 4.88 -7.92 14.26
C ARG A 230 4.90 -7.21 12.90
N SER A 231 6.07 -6.76 12.46
CA SER A 231 6.22 -6.13 11.13
C SER A 231 6.26 -7.19 10.02
N LEU A 232 5.70 -6.85 8.86
CA LEU A 232 5.64 -7.74 7.70
C LEU A 232 6.24 -7.07 6.48
N ARG A 233 6.93 -7.84 5.63
CA ARG A 233 7.54 -7.34 4.40
C ARG A 233 7.15 -8.22 3.23
N PHE A 234 6.40 -7.66 2.29
CA PHE A 234 5.93 -8.32 1.08
C PHE A 234 6.74 -7.86 -0.12
N ARG A 235 6.94 -8.78 -1.06
CA ARG A 235 7.28 -8.46 -2.44
C ARG A 235 6.00 -8.49 -3.26
N ALA A 236 5.97 -7.72 -4.33
CA ALA A 236 4.87 -7.68 -5.28
C ALA A 236 5.42 -7.42 -6.68
N HIS A 237 5.03 -8.27 -7.63
CA HIS A 237 5.39 -8.12 -9.04
C HIS A 237 4.25 -7.57 -9.90
N THR A 238 3.07 -7.38 -9.31
CA THR A 238 1.88 -6.92 -10.01
C THR A 238 1.13 -5.88 -9.19
N GLU A 239 0.88 -4.74 -9.81
CA GLU A 239 -0.15 -3.80 -9.37
C GLU A 239 -1.29 -3.79 -10.40
N MET A 240 -2.52 -3.69 -9.91
CA MET A 240 -3.70 -3.45 -10.72
C MET A 240 -4.11 -2.00 -10.50
N ILE A 241 -4.29 -1.24 -11.58
CA ILE A 241 -4.55 0.19 -11.54
C ILE A 241 -6.00 0.40 -11.99
N GLY A 242 -6.81 1.01 -11.13
CA GLY A 242 -8.20 1.33 -11.42
C GLY A 242 -8.40 2.79 -11.80
N ILE A 243 -7.86 3.70 -10.99
CA ILE A 243 -7.84 5.15 -11.25
C ILE A 243 -6.38 5.57 -11.10
N PRO A 244 -5.74 6.10 -12.15
CA PRO A 244 -4.28 6.29 -12.23
C PRO A 244 -3.71 7.28 -11.21
#